data_AF-A0A2N6N6F5-F1
#
_entry.id   AF-A0A2N6N6F5-F1
#
_cell.length_a   1.000
_cell.length_b   1.000
_cell.length_c   1.000
_cell.angle_alpha   90.00
_cell.angle_beta   90.00
_cell.angle_gamma   90.00
#
_symmetry.space_group_name_H-M   'P 1'
#
loop_
_entity.id
_entity.type
_entity.pdbx_description
1 polymer ?
#
loop_
_entity_poly.entity_id
_entity_poly.type
_entity_poly.pdbx_seq_one_letter_code
_entity_poly.pdbx_strand_id
1 'polypeptide(L)' 'MDKELTKFEEMIKRSNGRRSVPQIFINDRGIGGFNDLWKLEGKKELDKLLISF' A
#
# COMPACT_ATOMS: atom_id res chain seq x y z
N MET A 1 -22.62 -5.86 -11.04
CA MET A 1 -21.60 -6.62 -10.27
C MET A 1 -20.19 -6.10 -10.59
N ASP A 2 -20.06 -4.91 -11.18
CA ASP A 2 -18.90 -4.53 -12.00
C ASP A 2 -17.94 -3.54 -11.32
N LYS A 3 -18.31 -3.01 -10.15
CA LYS A 3 -17.51 -2.01 -9.42
C LYS A 3 -16.30 -2.59 -8.66
N GLU A 4 -16.28 -3.89 -8.36
CA GLU A 4 -15.16 -4.50 -7.63
C GLU A 4 -14.01 -4.93 -8.55
N LEU A 5 -14.31 -5.42 -9.76
CA LEU A 5 -13.30 -5.83 -10.73
C LEU A 5 -12.38 -4.67 -11.12
N THR A 6 -12.97 -3.49 -11.36
CA THR A 6 -12.23 -2.29 -11.76
C THR A 6 -11.26 -1.81 -10.68
N LYS A 7 -11.67 -1.83 -9.40
CA LYS A 7 -10.79 -1.45 -8.28
C LYS A 7 -9.67 -2.46 -8.04
N PHE A 8 -9.94 -3.74 -8.26
CA PHE A 8 -8.92 -4.78 -8.14
C PHE A 8 -7.84 -4.64 -9.23
N GLU A 9 -8.24 -4.38 -10.47
CA GLU A 9 -7.32 -4.13 -11.59
C GLU A 9 -6.46 -2.88 -11.36
N GLU A 10 -7.07 -1.79 -10.89
CA GLU A 10 -6.36 -0.56 -10.51
C GLU A 10 -5.32 -0.84 -9.42
N MET A 11 -5.70 -1.57 -8.36
CA MET A 11 -4.79 -1.96 -7.29
C MET A 11 -3.64 -2.81 -7.80
N ILE A 12 -3.89 -3.82 -8.65
CA ILE A 12 -2.85 -4.66 -9.27
C ILE A 12 -1.86 -3.80 -10.06
N LYS A 13 -2.39 -2.86 -10.86
CA LYS A 13 -1.55 -1.97 -11.68
C LYS A 13 -0.67 -1.09 -10.79
N ARG A 14 -1.23 -0.54 -9.71
CA ARG A 14 -0.50 0.32 -8.77
C ARG A 14 0.52 -0.44 -7.91
N SER A 15 0.28 -1.73 -7.65
CA SER A 15 1.11 -2.58 -6.80
C SER A 15 2.18 -3.39 -7.55
N ASN A 16 2.48 -3.02 -8.80
CA ASN A 16 3.41 -3.75 -9.69
C ASN A 16 3.05 -5.25 -9.83
N GLY A 17 1.76 -5.55 -9.99
CA GLY A 17 1.28 -6.91 -10.22
C GLY A 17 0.99 -7.71 -8.94
N ARG A 18 1.15 -7.14 -7.75
CA ARG A 18 0.80 -7.83 -6.50
C ARG A 18 -0.71 -7.98 -6.38
N ARG A 19 -1.15 -9.22 -6.10
CA ARG A 19 -2.56 -9.60 -5.99
C ARG A 19 -3.07 -9.77 -4.56
N SER A 20 -2.16 -9.89 -3.58
CA SER A 20 -2.54 -10.05 -2.17
C SER A 20 -3.05 -8.73 -1.62
N VAL A 21 -4.05 -8.78 -0.73
CA VAL A 21 -4.52 -7.60 0.00
C VAL A 21 -4.13 -7.71 1.48
N PRO A 22 -3.89 -6.58 2.19
CA PRO A 22 -3.87 -5.21 1.67
C PRO A 22 -2.60 -4.88 0.87
N GLN A 23 -2.70 -3.93 -0.07
CA GLN A 23 -1.55 -3.21 -0.66
C GLN A 23 -1.61 -1.75 -0.19
N ILE A 24 -0.63 -1.34 0.62
CA ILE A 24 -0.59 -0.07 1.34
C ILE A 24 0.30 0.89 0.56
N PHE A 25 -0.21 2.11 0.38
CA PHE A 25 0.50 3.21 -0.27
C PHE A 25 0.44 4.43 0.65
N ILE A 26 1.56 5.14 0.78
CA ILE A 26 1.62 6.44 1.44
C ILE A 26 2.06 7.43 0.35
N ASN A 27 1.18 8.37 0.01
CA ASN A 27 1.31 9.20 -1.20
C ASN A 27 1.47 8.30 -2.45
N ASP A 28 2.50 8.54 -3.27
CA ASP A 28 2.82 7.72 -4.45
C ASP A 28 3.79 6.56 -4.14
N ARG A 29 4.16 6.36 -2.87
CA ARG A 29 5.08 5.30 -2.46
C ARG A 29 4.33 4.03 -2.07
N GLY A 30 4.60 2.95 -2.80
CA GLY A 30 4.18 1.60 -2.42
C GLY A 30 4.95 1.11 -1.19
N ILE A 31 4.24 0.86 -0.09
CA ILE A 31 4.81 0.33 1.15
C ILE A 31 4.82 -1.20 1.12
N GLY A 32 3.80 -1.81 0.52
CA GLY A 32 3.64 -3.26 0.44
C GLY A 32 2.45 -3.74 1.26
N GLY A 33 2.58 -4.86 1.95
CA GLY A 33 1.50 -5.44 2.75
C GLY A 33 1.44 -4.91 4.18
N PHE A 34 0.53 -5.46 4.97
CA PHE A 34 0.43 -5.17 6.41
C PHE A 34 1.76 -5.39 7.15
N ASN A 35 2.47 -6.48 6.85
CA ASN A 35 3.77 -6.78 7.45
C ASN A 35 4.84 -5.71 7.15
N ASP A 36 4.78 -5.10 5.96
CA ASP A 36 5.73 -4.06 5.58
C ASP A 36 5.44 -2.75 6.32
N LEU A 37 4.15 -2.40 6.48
CA LEU A 37 3.73 -1.30 7.33
C LEU A 37 4.15 -1.51 8.79
N TRP A 38 3.89 -2.70 9.34
CA TRP A 38 4.22 -3.04 10.73
C TRP A 38 5.73 -2.97 11.00
N LYS A 39 6.57 -3.36 10.02
CA LYS A 39 8.03 -3.21 10.11
C LYS A 39 8.46 -1.75 10.18
N LEU A 40 7.80 -0.85 9.44
CA LEU A 40 8.10 0.59 9.49
C LEU A 40 7.74 1.19 10.83
N GLU A 41 6.59 0.77 11.39
CA GLU A 41 6.17 1.18 12.73
C GLU A 41 7.15 0.69 13.79
N GLY A 42 7.54 -0.58 13.74
CA GLY A 42 8.55 -1.14 14.66
C GLY A 42 9.91 -0.44 14.59
N LYS A 43 10.22 0.23 13.47
CA LYS A 43 11.42 1.06 13.29
C LYS A 43 11.22 2.55 13.61
N LYS A 44 10.00 2.97 13.98
CA LYS A 44 9.62 4.39 14.13
C LYS A 44 9.90 5.22 12.87
N GLU A 45 9.79 4.60 11.70
CA GLU A 45 9.96 5.24 10.39
C GLU A 45 8.62 5.64 9.77
N LEU A 46 7.52 5.05 10.23
CA LEU A 46 6.18 5.33 9.68
C LEU A 46 5.80 6.80 9.86
N ASP A 47 5.94 7.36 11.05
CA ASP A 47 5.64 8.77 11.33
C ASP A 47 6.38 9.74 10.39
N LYS A 48 7.64 9.42 10.05
CA LYS A 48 8.44 10.24 9.14
C LYS A 48 7.85 10.27 7.73
N LEU A 49 7.26 9.16 7.28
CA LEU A 49 6.60 9.05 5.99
C LEU A 49 5.23 9.74 5.99
N LEU A 50 4.54 9.79 7.14
CA LEU A 50 3.23 10.43 7.27
C LEU A 50 3.32 11.96 7.38
N ILE A 51 4.43 12.47 7.89
CA ILE A 51 4.64 13.92 8.10
C ILE A 51 5.38 14.58 6.92
N SER A 52 5.94 13.80 5.99
CA SER A 52 6.53 14.34 4.77
C SER A 52 5.43 14.82 3.80
N PHE A 53 5.19 16.13 3.77
CA PHE A 53 4.36 16.84 2.80
C PHE A 53 5.22 17.56 1.76
#